data_AF-A0A8S3JKM5-F1
#
_entry.id   AF-A0A8S3JKM5-F1
#
_cell.length_a   1.000
_cell.length_b   1.000
_cell.length_c   1.000
_cell.angle_alpha   90.00
_cell.angle_beta   90.00
_cell.angle_gamma   90.00
#
_symmetry.space_group_name_H-M   'P 1'
#
loop_
_entity.id
_entity.type
_entity.pdbx_description
1 polymer ?
#
loop_
_entity_poly.entity_id
_entity_poly.type
_entity_poly.pdbx_seq_one_letter_code
_entity_poly.pdbx_strand_id
1 'polypeptide(L)'
;RIIQAVITHIADEKDPQAKQQHLFYAEQLLAAINDPDGVQLVIRESQDFSRSQKVNIRLVTITLLSSFCKKAKGTYQDSIDDLIRICINLLNDDNEQVLNTAWDCIDTIIKDMDQLELQKRLPVVRQALRSAQSNSRERGRLFGLCLPKKGIGCIIPIYKECILNGPPELRESGA
;
A
#
# COMPACT_ATOMS: atom_id res chain seq x y z
N ARG A 1 -15.29 9.50 12.53
CA ARG A 1 -14.44 8.59 11.74
C ARG A 1 -15.28 8.00 10.63
N ILE A 2 -15.42 8.72 9.51
CA ILE A 2 -16.30 8.33 8.41
C ILE A 2 -15.71 7.14 7.65
N ILE A 3 -14.38 7.11 7.45
CA ILE A 3 -13.69 6.02 6.73
C ILE A 3 -13.84 4.70 7.48
N GLN A 4 -13.69 4.72 8.81
CA GLN A 4 -14.00 3.56 9.66
C GLN A 4 -15.39 2.97 9.41
N ALA A 5 -16.42 3.82 9.43
CA ALA A 5 -17.80 3.36 9.26
C ALA A 5 -18.02 2.75 7.88
N VAL A 6 -17.47 3.39 6.83
CA VAL A 6 -17.54 2.90 5.45
C VAL A 6 -16.84 1.55 5.31
N ILE A 7 -15.59 1.41 5.78
CA ILE A 7 -14.83 0.16 5.70
C ILE A 7 -15.58 -0.96 6.43
N THR A 8 -16.06 -0.69 7.65
CA THR A 8 -16.75 -1.71 8.45
C THR A 8 -18.06 -2.15 7.80
N HIS A 9 -18.86 -1.19 7.30
CA HIS A 9 -20.10 -1.46 6.61
C HIS A 9 -19.90 -2.33 5.36
N ILE A 10 -18.93 -2.00 4.51
CA ILE A 10 -18.60 -2.79 3.32
C ILE A 10 -18.03 -4.16 3.70
N ALA A 11 -17.20 -4.22 4.75
CA ALA A 11 -16.60 -5.47 5.18
C ALA A 11 -17.65 -6.48 5.67
N ASP A 12 -18.66 -6.00 6.39
CA ASP A 12 -19.73 -6.83 6.95
C ASP A 12 -20.88 -7.12 5.96
N GLU A 13 -20.90 -6.45 4.80
CA GLU A 13 -21.85 -6.73 3.72
C GLU A 13 -21.66 -8.16 3.16
N LYS A 14 -22.76 -8.91 3.10
CA LYS A 14 -22.81 -10.32 2.70
C LYS A 14 -23.34 -10.50 1.29
N ASP A 15 -24.19 -9.60 0.81
CA ASP A 15 -24.64 -9.62 -0.58
C ASP A 15 -23.51 -9.13 -1.50
N PRO A 16 -23.00 -9.97 -2.42
CA PRO A 16 -21.92 -9.58 -3.33
C PRO A 16 -22.27 -8.37 -4.22
N GLN A 17 -23.53 -8.23 -4.64
CA GLN A 17 -23.95 -7.11 -5.49
C GLN A 17 -23.98 -5.81 -4.69
N ALA A 18 -24.63 -5.80 -3.51
CA ALA A 18 -24.59 -4.67 -2.61
C ALA A 18 -23.16 -4.29 -2.22
N LYS A 19 -22.30 -5.28 -1.91
CA LYS A 19 -20.90 -5.04 -1.56
C LYS A 19 -20.12 -4.36 -2.67
N GLN A 20 -20.30 -4.83 -3.91
CA GLN A 20 -19.66 -4.22 -5.08
C GLN A 20 -20.15 -2.78 -5.30
N GLN A 21 -21.45 -2.55 -5.12
CA GLN A 21 -22.03 -1.21 -5.23
C GLN A 21 -21.51 -0.26 -4.13
N HIS A 22 -21.43 -0.72 -2.88
CA HIS A 22 -20.88 0.06 -1.77
C HIS A 22 -19.39 0.36 -1.96
N LEU A 23 -18.60 -0.60 -2.46
CA LEU A 23 -17.21 -0.38 -2.85
C LEU A 23 -17.11 0.71 -3.92
N PHE A 24 -17.91 0.62 -4.99
CA PHE A 24 -17.91 1.61 -6.05
C PHE A 24 -18.17 3.03 -5.51
N TYR A 25 -19.21 3.22 -4.69
CA TYR A 25 -19.50 4.53 -4.12
C TYR A 25 -18.40 5.03 -3.18
N ALA A 26 -17.84 4.15 -2.34
CA ALA A 26 -16.75 4.51 -1.45
C ALA A 26 -15.50 4.94 -2.23
N GLU A 27 -15.18 4.26 -3.32
CA GLU A 27 -14.06 4.67 -4.18
C GLU A 27 -14.28 6.03 -4.84
N GLN A 28 -15.49 6.34 -5.30
CA GLN A 28 -15.81 7.64 -5.87
C GLN A 28 -15.72 8.76 -4.82
N LEU A 29 -16.18 8.48 -3.59
CA LEU A 29 -16.07 9.41 -2.47
C LEU A 29 -14.61 9.67 -2.11
N LEU A 30 -13.79 8.62 -2.01
CA LEU A 30 -12.35 8.76 -1.71
C LEU A 30 -11.61 9.52 -2.81
N ALA A 31 -11.93 9.26 -4.09
CA ALA A 31 -11.32 9.97 -5.21
C ALA A 31 -11.66 11.46 -5.26
N ALA A 32 -12.77 11.88 -4.64
CA ALA A 32 -13.14 13.29 -4.54
C ALA A 32 -12.35 14.06 -3.47
N ILE A 33 -11.61 13.37 -2.60
CA ILE A 33 -10.77 13.97 -1.56
C ILE A 33 -9.48 14.45 -2.22
N ASN A 34 -9.25 15.75 -2.22
CA ASN A 34 -8.09 16.39 -2.83
C ASN A 34 -7.40 17.43 -1.93
N ASP A 35 -7.93 17.68 -0.73
CA ASP A 35 -7.29 18.52 0.26
C ASP A 35 -6.28 17.72 1.12
N PRO A 36 -5.12 18.30 1.48
CA PRO A 36 -4.08 17.58 2.22
C PRO A 36 -4.56 16.96 3.54
N ASP A 37 -5.44 17.64 4.29
CA ASP A 37 -5.94 17.17 5.58
C ASP A 37 -6.83 15.93 5.42
N GLY A 38 -7.71 15.95 4.41
CA GLY A 38 -8.55 14.82 4.04
C GLY A 38 -7.73 13.61 3.59
N VAL A 39 -6.70 13.82 2.77
CA VAL A 39 -5.80 12.75 2.33
C VAL A 39 -5.06 12.12 3.51
N GLN A 40 -4.48 12.94 4.39
CA GLN A 40 -3.84 12.46 5.61
C GLN A 40 -4.81 11.67 6.50
N LEU A 41 -6.05 12.14 6.64
CA LEU A 41 -7.07 11.45 7.42
C LEU A 41 -7.40 10.08 6.85
N VAL A 42 -7.58 9.96 5.52
CA VAL A 42 -7.84 8.69 4.84
C VAL A 42 -6.72 7.68 5.10
N ILE A 43 -5.47 8.12 4.95
CA ILE A 43 -4.30 7.24 5.10
C ILE A 43 -4.13 6.83 6.56
N ARG A 44 -4.29 7.76 7.49
CA ARG A 44 -4.22 7.49 8.94
C ARG A 44 -5.31 6.53 9.40
N GLU A 45 -6.58 6.76 9.05
CA GLU A 45 -7.65 5.84 9.43
C GLU A 45 -7.43 4.46 8.79
N SER A 46 -6.99 4.40 7.53
CA SER A 46 -6.70 3.13 6.84
C SER A 46 -5.53 2.36 7.45
N GLN A 47 -4.55 3.04 8.06
CA GLN A 47 -3.44 2.38 8.75
C GLN A 47 -3.93 1.46 9.87
N ASP A 48 -4.89 1.91 10.68
CA ASP A 48 -5.46 1.11 11.76
C ASP A 48 -6.22 -0.11 11.21
N PHE A 49 -7.03 0.07 10.16
CA PHE A 49 -7.81 -1.04 9.58
C PHE A 49 -6.96 -2.05 8.82
N SER A 50 -5.82 -1.64 8.27
CA SER A 50 -4.86 -2.55 7.64
C SER A 50 -4.30 -3.59 8.63
N ARG A 51 -4.37 -3.33 9.94
CA ARG A 51 -3.92 -4.21 11.02
C ARG A 51 -5.05 -5.00 11.70
N SER A 52 -6.27 -4.92 11.15
CA SER A 52 -7.43 -5.60 11.73
C SER A 52 -7.24 -7.12 11.79
N GLN A 53 -7.74 -7.75 12.86
CA GLN A 53 -7.80 -9.21 12.96
C GLN A 53 -8.76 -9.83 11.93
N LYS A 54 -9.74 -9.05 11.43
CA LYS A 54 -10.70 -9.54 10.43
C LYS A 54 -10.18 -9.32 9.01
N VAL A 55 -10.06 -10.41 8.24
CA VAL A 55 -9.57 -10.39 6.86
C VAL A 55 -10.41 -9.53 5.92
N ASN A 56 -11.75 -9.53 6.08
CA ASN A 56 -12.65 -8.71 5.28
C ASN A 56 -12.39 -7.20 5.44
N ILE A 57 -12.06 -6.75 6.66
CA ILE A 57 -11.69 -5.36 6.93
C ILE A 57 -10.38 -5.03 6.23
N ARG A 58 -9.35 -5.88 6.37
CA ARG A 58 -8.05 -5.65 5.71
C ARG A 58 -8.19 -5.60 4.18
N LEU A 59 -8.96 -6.52 3.60
CA LEU A 59 -9.22 -6.60 2.17
C LEU A 59 -9.95 -5.36 1.64
N VAL A 60 -11.02 -4.91 2.28
CA VAL A 60 -11.72 -3.67 1.90
C VAL A 60 -10.79 -2.47 2.02
N THR A 61 -10.01 -2.39 3.11
CA THR A 61 -9.06 -1.28 3.33
C THR A 61 -8.05 -1.17 2.20
N ILE A 62 -7.36 -2.26 1.85
CA ILE A 62 -6.34 -2.22 0.78
C ILE A 62 -6.96 -2.05 -0.60
N THR A 63 -8.19 -2.51 -0.82
CA THR A 63 -8.93 -2.31 -2.07
C THR A 63 -9.23 -0.84 -2.28
N LEU A 64 -9.78 -0.17 -1.26
CA LEU A 64 -10.07 1.26 -1.29
C LEU A 64 -8.81 2.11 -1.40
N LEU A 65 -7.74 1.79 -0.67
CA LEU A 65 -6.45 2.47 -0.80
C LEU A 65 -5.84 2.29 -2.19
N SER A 66 -5.90 1.09 -2.76
CA SER A 66 -5.41 0.82 -4.12
C SER A 66 -6.17 1.62 -5.16
N SER A 67 -7.50 1.70 -5.06
CA SER A 67 -8.33 2.52 -5.94
C SER A 67 -8.04 4.02 -5.75
N PHE A 68 -7.89 4.48 -4.51
CA PHE A 68 -7.53 5.85 -4.19
C PHE A 68 -6.19 6.24 -4.83
N CYS A 69 -5.14 5.43 -4.68
CA CYS A 69 -3.85 5.71 -5.30
C CYS A 69 -3.91 5.77 -6.84
N LYS A 70 -4.75 4.91 -7.46
CA LYS A 70 -4.94 4.92 -8.92
C LYS A 70 -5.67 6.17 -9.42
N LYS A 71 -6.65 6.66 -8.65
CA LYS A 71 -7.56 7.75 -9.07
C LYS A 71 -7.10 9.14 -8.64
N ALA A 72 -6.37 9.25 -7.52
CA ALA A 72 -5.97 10.50 -6.89
C ALA A 72 -4.45 10.73 -6.98
N LYS A 73 -3.84 10.42 -8.13
CA LYS A 73 -2.39 10.55 -8.32
C LYS A 73 -1.91 11.98 -8.03
N GLY A 74 -0.80 12.09 -7.30
CA GLY A 74 -0.21 13.37 -6.91
C GLY A 74 -0.88 14.08 -5.74
N THR A 75 -2.03 13.61 -5.23
CA THR A 75 -2.68 14.24 -4.06
C THR A 75 -2.11 13.77 -2.72
N TYR A 76 -1.40 12.63 -2.72
CA TYR A 76 -0.91 11.96 -1.51
C TYR A 76 0.61 12.03 -1.33
N GLN A 77 1.29 12.96 -1.98
CA GLN A 77 2.77 13.03 -1.97
C GLN A 77 3.36 13.23 -0.58
N ASP A 78 2.68 14.00 0.28
CA ASP A 78 3.08 14.23 1.67
C ASP A 78 2.88 13.00 2.57
N SER A 79 2.10 12.01 2.12
CA SER A 79 1.75 10.80 2.89
C SER A 79 2.17 9.51 2.18
N ILE A 80 2.97 9.62 1.11
CA ILE A 80 3.37 8.49 0.28
C ILE A 80 4.23 7.48 1.05
N ASP A 81 5.05 7.95 1.99
CA ASP A 81 5.88 7.08 2.82
C ASP A 81 5.03 6.23 3.77
N ASP A 82 3.92 6.78 4.29
CA ASP A 82 2.97 6.05 5.12
C ASP A 82 2.18 5.03 4.30
N LEU A 83 1.76 5.39 3.09
CA LEU A 83 1.12 4.46 2.14
C LEU A 83 2.03 3.27 1.82
N ILE A 84 3.30 3.53 1.50
CA ILE A 84 4.30 2.49 1.24
C ILE A 84 4.45 1.58 2.46
N ARG A 85 4.53 2.13 3.67
CA ARG A 85 4.62 1.35 4.91
C ARG A 85 3.38 0.49 5.14
N ILE A 86 2.18 1.02 4.93
CA ILE A 86 0.93 0.25 5.05
C ILE A 86 0.96 -0.93 4.08
N CYS A 87 1.25 -0.68 2.81
CA CYS A 87 1.23 -1.74 1.80
C CYS A 87 2.33 -2.79 2.01
N ILE A 88 3.55 -2.39 2.38
CA ILE A 88 4.64 -3.34 2.66
C ILE A 88 4.31 -4.23 3.86
N ASN A 89 3.68 -3.69 4.91
CA ASN A 89 3.23 -4.51 6.04
C ASN A 89 2.18 -5.54 5.60
N LEU A 90 1.29 -5.18 4.67
CA LEU A 90 0.30 -6.10 4.11
C LEU A 90 0.89 -7.15 3.16
N LEU A 91 2.16 -7.06 2.74
CA LEU A 91 2.85 -8.15 2.02
C LEU A 91 3.18 -9.35 2.92
N ASN A 92 2.86 -9.27 4.21
CA ASN A 92 2.94 -10.33 5.19
C ASN A 92 1.55 -10.90 5.57
N ASP A 93 0.49 -10.56 4.83
CA ASP A 93 -0.85 -11.07 5.11
C ASP A 93 -0.97 -12.58 4.82
N ASP A 94 -1.81 -13.27 5.58
CA ASP A 94 -2.11 -14.69 5.35
C ASP A 94 -3.12 -14.89 4.21
N ASN A 95 -3.83 -13.83 3.80
CA ASN A 95 -4.81 -13.87 2.74
C ASN A 95 -4.22 -13.45 1.38
N GLU A 96 -4.33 -14.34 0.40
CA GLU A 96 -3.77 -14.13 -0.94
C GLU A 96 -4.33 -12.90 -1.67
N GLN A 97 -5.61 -12.57 -1.49
CA GLN A 97 -6.19 -11.39 -2.13
C GLN A 97 -5.60 -10.11 -1.54
N VAL A 98 -5.45 -10.05 -0.21
CA VAL A 98 -4.80 -8.92 0.46
C VAL A 98 -3.34 -8.76 -0.03
N LEU A 99 -2.58 -9.85 -0.09
CA LEU A 99 -1.20 -9.86 -0.61
C LEU A 99 -1.13 -9.29 -2.03
N ASN A 100 -1.99 -9.79 -2.93
CA ASN A 100 -2.00 -9.37 -4.32
C ASN A 100 -2.38 -7.90 -4.47
N THR A 101 -3.43 -7.45 -3.78
CA THR A 101 -3.87 -6.05 -3.85
C THR A 101 -2.84 -5.10 -3.25
N ALA A 102 -2.17 -5.48 -2.16
CA ALA A 102 -1.07 -4.72 -1.58
C ALA A 102 0.12 -4.60 -2.55
N TRP A 103 0.49 -5.71 -3.20
CA TRP A 103 1.55 -5.70 -4.22
C TRP A 103 1.19 -4.77 -5.38
N ASP A 104 -0.03 -4.85 -5.90
CA ASP A 104 -0.48 -4.03 -7.03
C ASP A 104 -0.56 -2.54 -6.64
N CYS A 105 -0.89 -2.25 -5.38
CA CYS A 105 -0.89 -0.89 -4.86
C CYS A 105 0.53 -0.31 -4.81
N ILE A 106 1.52 -1.07 -4.30
CA ILE A 106 2.93 -0.66 -4.29
C ILE A 106 3.43 -0.42 -5.73
N ASP A 107 3.15 -1.35 -6.64
CA ASP A 107 3.56 -1.25 -8.05
C ASP A 107 2.96 -0.01 -8.72
N THR A 108 1.68 0.30 -8.44
CA THR A 108 1.03 1.54 -8.92
C THR A 108 1.74 2.78 -8.39
N ILE A 109 1.95 2.86 -7.07
CA ILE A 109 2.57 4.02 -6.43
C ILE A 109 4.00 4.25 -6.95
N ILE A 110 4.79 3.19 -7.09
CA ILE A 110 6.19 3.28 -7.52
C ILE A 110 6.31 3.64 -9.00
N LYS A 111 5.41 3.16 -9.86
CA LYS A 111 5.40 3.51 -11.29
C LYS A 111 5.07 4.98 -11.56
N ASP A 112 4.43 5.66 -10.61
CA ASP A 112 4.07 7.07 -10.74
C ASP A 112 5.17 8.02 -10.24
N MET A 113 6.27 7.51 -9.71
CA MET A 113 7.38 8.32 -9.19
C MET A 113 8.39 8.71 -10.28
N ASP A 114 8.95 9.90 -10.18
CA ASP A 114 10.14 10.27 -10.94
C ASP A 114 11.43 9.67 -10.35
N GLN A 115 12.57 9.85 -11.06
CA GLN A 115 13.86 9.32 -10.64
C GLN A 115 14.30 9.81 -9.25
N LEU A 116 14.10 11.10 -8.95
CA LEU A 116 14.50 11.69 -7.67
C LEU A 116 13.63 11.15 -6.53
N GLU A 117 12.35 10.96 -6.79
CA GLU A 117 11.42 10.37 -5.85
C GLU A 117 11.76 8.90 -5.56
N LEU A 118 12.04 8.10 -6.59
CA LEU A 118 12.50 6.72 -6.44
C LEU A 118 13.72 6.64 -5.52
N GLN A 119 14.73 7.51 -5.72
CA GLN A 119 15.92 7.55 -4.89
C GLN A 119 15.61 7.88 -3.42
N LYS A 120 14.72 8.86 -3.19
CA LYS A 120 14.26 9.24 -1.85
C LYS A 120 13.52 8.11 -1.11
N ARG A 121 12.88 7.17 -1.83
CA ARG A 121 12.11 6.08 -1.20
C ARG A 121 12.94 4.88 -0.76
N LEU A 122 14.19 4.73 -1.19
CA LEU A 122 15.00 3.56 -0.82
C LEU A 122 15.10 3.36 0.71
N PRO A 123 15.44 4.38 1.53
CA PRO A 123 15.50 4.21 2.98
C PRO A 123 14.17 3.81 3.60
N VAL A 124 13.06 4.39 3.10
CA VAL A 124 11.70 4.12 3.58
C VAL A 124 11.29 2.68 3.30
N VAL A 125 11.50 2.22 2.06
CA VAL A 125 11.20 0.83 1.66
C VAL A 125 12.06 -0.15 2.45
N ARG A 126 13.36 0.09 2.60
CA ARG A 126 14.24 -0.79 3.40
C ARG A 126 13.79 -0.88 4.86
N GLN A 127 13.45 0.26 5.47
CA GLN A 127 12.95 0.29 6.85
C GLN A 127 11.62 -0.47 6.98
N ALA A 128 10.68 -0.26 6.04
CA ALA A 128 9.39 -0.93 6.03
C ALA A 128 9.54 -2.44 5.84
N LEU A 129 10.41 -2.89 4.94
CA LEU A 129 10.72 -4.30 4.74
C LEU A 129 11.28 -4.94 6.00
N ARG A 130 12.30 -4.33 6.64
CA ARG A 130 12.86 -4.84 7.90
C ARG A 130 11.79 -4.97 9.00
N SER A 131 10.92 -3.96 9.10
CA SER A 131 9.80 -3.98 10.06
C SER A 131 8.82 -5.11 9.75
N ALA A 132 8.41 -5.26 8.49
CA ALA A 132 7.48 -6.31 8.07
C ALA A 132 8.09 -7.71 8.28
N GLN A 133 9.37 -7.89 7.98
CA GLN A 133 10.10 -9.15 8.20
C GLN A 133 10.24 -9.47 9.70
N SER A 134 10.45 -8.46 10.54
CA SER A 134 10.53 -8.68 12.00
C SER A 134 9.18 -9.12 12.59
N ASN A 135 8.08 -8.68 11.97
CA ASN A 135 6.71 -9.05 12.34
C ASN A 135 6.19 -10.28 11.57
N SER A 136 7.04 -10.91 10.75
CA SER A 136 6.66 -12.06 9.93
C SER A 136 6.61 -13.34 10.77
N ARG A 137 5.55 -14.11 10.57
CA ARG A 137 5.33 -15.39 11.27
C ARG A 137 6.29 -16.48 10.78
N GLU A 138 6.77 -16.36 9.54
CA GLU A 138 7.63 -17.37 8.89
C GLU A 138 9.06 -16.88 8.69
N ARG A 139 9.84 -16.82 9.79
CA ARG A 139 11.30 -16.59 9.75
C ARG A 139 11.71 -15.40 8.86
N GLY A 140 10.92 -14.33 8.84
CA GLY A 140 11.22 -13.13 8.06
C GLY A 140 10.84 -13.19 6.58
N ARG A 141 10.07 -14.18 6.13
CA ARG A 141 9.52 -14.20 4.77
C ARG A 141 8.30 -13.29 4.64
N LEU A 142 8.22 -12.59 3.51
CA LEU A 142 7.08 -11.77 3.10
C LEU A 142 6.44 -12.42 1.87
N PHE A 143 5.31 -13.11 2.05
CA PHE A 143 4.68 -13.90 0.99
C PHE A 143 4.30 -13.08 -0.24
N GLY A 144 3.94 -11.81 -0.05
CA GLY A 144 3.64 -10.89 -1.14
C GLY A 144 4.82 -10.68 -2.10
N LEU A 145 6.06 -10.83 -1.62
CA LEU A 145 7.27 -10.76 -2.45
C LEU A 145 7.70 -12.12 -3.05
N CYS A 146 6.98 -13.19 -2.70
CA CYS A 146 7.19 -14.54 -3.23
C CYS A 146 6.11 -14.96 -4.24
N LEU A 147 5.22 -14.05 -4.62
CA LEU A 147 4.13 -14.31 -5.56
C LEU A 147 4.69 -14.72 -6.93
N PRO A 148 4.18 -15.80 -7.57
CA PRO A 148 4.62 -16.22 -8.89
C PRO A 148 4.50 -15.08 -9.92
N LYS A 149 5.52 -14.91 -10.76
CA LYS A 149 5.65 -13.86 -11.80
C LYS A 149 5.78 -12.41 -11.28
N LYS A 150 5.27 -12.11 -10.08
CA LYS A 150 5.34 -10.79 -9.43
C LYS A 150 6.65 -10.62 -8.64
N GLY A 151 6.95 -11.55 -7.73
CA GLY A 151 8.16 -11.53 -6.90
C GLY A 151 8.40 -10.19 -6.21
N ILE A 152 9.65 -9.74 -6.17
CA ILE A 152 10.04 -8.41 -5.69
C ILE A 152 9.75 -7.28 -6.70
N GLY A 153 9.08 -7.57 -7.82
CA GLY A 153 8.96 -6.67 -8.98
C GLY A 153 8.46 -5.27 -8.65
N CYS A 154 7.52 -5.13 -7.71
CA CYS A 154 6.95 -3.83 -7.33
C CYS A 154 7.98 -2.85 -6.74
N ILE A 155 9.05 -3.34 -6.11
CA ILE A 155 10.10 -2.49 -5.49
C ILE A 155 11.40 -2.42 -6.31
N ILE A 156 11.55 -3.26 -7.34
CA ILE A 156 12.76 -3.26 -8.20
C ILE A 156 13.10 -1.86 -8.74
N PRO A 157 12.14 -1.03 -9.22
CA PRO A 157 12.47 0.28 -9.79
C PRO A 157 13.27 1.18 -8.84
N ILE A 158 12.93 1.17 -7.54
CA ILE A 158 13.63 1.95 -6.50
C ILE A 158 15.08 1.49 -6.37
N TYR A 159 15.30 0.19 -6.23
CA TYR A 159 16.63 -0.38 -6.06
C TYR A 159 17.50 -0.16 -7.31
N LYS A 160 16.93 -0.42 -8.49
CA LYS A 160 17.62 -0.22 -9.78
C LYS A 160 18.04 1.23 -9.96
N GLU A 161 17.16 2.18 -9.69
CA GLU A 161 17.47 3.60 -9.83
C GLU A 161 18.60 4.02 -8.86
N CYS A 162 18.54 3.58 -7.61
CA CYS A 162 19.58 3.89 -6.62
C CYS A 162 20.95 3.30 -6.98
N ILE A 163 20.99 2.06 -7.46
CA ILE A 163 22.24 1.37 -7.84
C ILE A 163 22.88 2.02 -9.08
N LEU A 164 22.08 2.41 -10.07
CA LEU A 164 22.60 2.93 -11.34
C LEU A 164 22.94 4.42 -11.26
N ASN A 165 22.08 5.22 -10.62
CA ASN A 165 22.11 6.67 -10.73
C ASN A 165 22.21 7.39 -9.37
N GLY A 166 22.18 6.65 -8.26
CA GLY A 166 22.26 7.24 -6.93
C GLY A 166 23.67 7.78 -6.59
N PRO A 167 23.76 8.70 -5.60
CA PRO A 167 25.03 9.04 -4.97
C PRO A 167 25.69 7.78 -4.35
N PRO A 168 27.01 7.80 -4.08
CA PRO A 168 27.74 6.65 -3.56
C PRO A 168 27.04 5.92 -2.38
N GLU A 169 26.54 6.66 -1.40
CA GLU A 169 25.84 6.12 -0.23
C GLU A 169 24.55 5.35 -0.59
N LEU A 170 23.78 5.86 -1.56
CA LEU A 170 22.55 5.18 -2.03
C LEU A 170 22.87 3.99 -2.93
N ARG A 171 23.97 4.03 -3.69
CA ARG A 171 24.45 2.88 -4.47
C ARG A 171 24.84 1.73 -3.56
N GLU A 172 25.62 2.01 -2.51
CA GLU A 172 25.98 1.03 -1.48
C GLU A 172 24.76 0.51 -0.72
N SER A 173 23.81 1.39 -0.41
CA SER A 173 22.57 1.00 0.28
C SER A 173 21.60 0.21 -0.61
N GLY A 174 21.69 0.37 -1.92
CA GLY A 174 20.86 -0.33 -2.89
C GLY A 174 21.40 -1.70 -3.29
N ALA A 175 22.73 -1.86 -3.27
CA ALA A 175 23.44 -3.12 -3.53
C ALA A 175 23.16 -4.19 -2.46
#